data_AF-A0A3C0QJP7-F1
#
_entry.id   AF-A0A3C0QJP7-F1
#
_cell.length_a   1.000
_cell.length_b   1.000
_cell.length_c   1.000
_cell.angle_alpha   90.00
_cell.angle_beta   90.00
_cell.angle_gamma   90.00
#
_symmetry.space_group_name_H-M   'P 1'
#
loop_
_entity.id
_entity.type
_entity.pdbx_description
1 polymer ?
#
loop_
_entity_poly.entity_id
_entity_poly.type
_entity_poly.pdbx_seq_one_letter_code
_entity_poly.pdbx_strand_id
1 'polypeptide(L)'
;ANGDEAKDEVVDRSRTMLREIMVVLQKEKEEISSEIKKAIKEDLIAGKCPGEGCKGDLIIRVARASKKRFLGCNAYPECRTTFPLPQKGLLLTTKDLCKHCQYPKVKIINKGRRPWDLCINPDCPGKDEKYRNYKNKKQSSGADNKSKLQSTS
;
A
#
# COMPACT_ATOMS: atom_id res chain seq x y z
N ALA A 1 15.75 40.20 21.66
CA ALA A 1 14.86 39.16 22.24
C ALA A 1 15.08 39.22 23.74
N ASN A 2 14.18 39.86 24.47
CA ASN A 2 14.33 40.10 25.90
C ASN A 2 13.94 38.81 26.64
N GLY A 3 14.92 38.18 27.30
CA GLY A 3 14.78 36.91 28.00
C GLY A 3 14.30 37.10 29.43
N ASP A 4 13.17 37.77 29.60
CA ASP A 4 12.70 38.23 30.92
C ASP A 4 11.63 37.32 31.55
N GLU A 5 11.22 36.23 30.88
CA GLU A 5 10.25 35.27 31.45
C GLU A 5 10.96 34.21 32.31
N ALA A 6 10.48 34.01 33.54
CA ALA A 6 10.99 32.98 34.43
C ALA A 6 10.72 31.59 33.84
N LYS A 7 11.68 30.67 33.97
CA LYS A 7 11.60 29.30 33.43
C LYS A 7 10.27 28.61 33.77
N ASP A 8 9.78 28.80 35.00
CA ASP A 8 8.56 28.15 35.48
C ASP A 8 7.31 28.73 34.80
N GLU A 9 7.27 30.04 34.53
CA GLU A 9 6.16 30.67 33.79
C GLU A 9 6.09 30.18 32.35
N VAL A 10 7.25 30.01 31.69
CA VAL A 10 7.34 29.46 30.33
C VAL A 10 6.85 28.01 30.30
N VAL A 11 7.23 27.22 31.30
CA VAL A 11 6.79 25.82 31.43
C VAL A 11 5.29 25.75 31.68
N ASP A 12 4.73 26.57 32.56
CA ASP A 12 3.31 26.55 32.87
C ASP A 12 2.45 27.03 31.70
N ARG A 13 2.86 28.09 30.99
CA ARG A 13 2.20 28.53 29.76
C ARG A 13 2.15 27.41 28.72
N SER A 14 3.27 26.70 28.53
CA SER A 14 3.35 25.57 27.61
C SER A 14 2.42 24.42 28.03
N ARG A 15 2.36 24.10 29.32
CA ARG A 15 1.46 23.07 29.85
C ARG A 15 -0.01 23.42 29.64
N THR A 16 -0.38 24.67 29.86
CA THR A 16 -1.76 25.15 29.67
C THR A 16 -2.18 25.03 28.21
N MET A 17 -1.35 25.54 27.29
CA MET A 17 -1.60 25.41 25.85
C MET A 17 -1.79 23.94 25.42
N LEU A 18 -0.91 23.05 25.90
CA LEU A 18 -1.00 21.63 25.56
C LEU A 18 -2.27 20.96 26.12
N ARG A 19 -2.71 21.36 27.33
CA ARG A 19 -3.96 20.85 27.92
C ARG A 19 -5.18 21.26 27.09
N GLU A 20 -5.25 22.52 26.67
CA GLU A 20 -6.36 23.03 25.86
C GLU A 20 -6.47 22.26 24.53
N ILE A 21 -5.36 22.08 23.83
CA ILE A 21 -5.31 21.29 22.59
C ILE A 21 -5.77 19.85 22.85
N MET A 22 -5.31 19.23 23.95
CA MET A 22 -5.66 17.86 24.27
C MET A 22 -7.16 17.69 24.54
N VAL A 23 -7.80 18.67 25.19
CA VAL A 23 -9.26 18.66 25.43
C VAL A 23 -10.03 18.71 24.10
N VAL A 24 -9.61 19.56 23.16
CA VAL A 24 -10.22 19.64 21.82
C VAL A 24 -10.05 18.32 21.07
N LEU A 25 -8.82 17.78 21.00
CA LEU A 25 -8.55 16.51 20.31
C LEU A 25 -9.32 15.33 20.93
N GLN A 26 -9.53 15.31 22.25
CA GLN A 26 -10.33 14.28 22.90
C GLN A 26 -11.82 14.42 22.57
N LYS A 27 -12.35 15.65 22.52
CA LYS A 27 -13.74 15.92 22.20
C LYS A 27 -14.10 15.52 20.76
N GLU A 28 -13.19 15.77 19.81
CA GLU A 28 -13.39 15.51 18.38
C GLU A 28 -12.78 14.18 17.91
N LYS A 29 -12.32 13.34 18.85
CA LYS A 29 -11.56 12.11 18.58
C LYS A 29 -12.19 11.21 17.53
N GLU A 30 -13.50 10.95 17.62
CA GLU A 30 -14.17 9.99 16.74
C GLU A 30 -14.30 10.50 15.31
N GLU A 31 -14.59 11.79 15.15
CA GLU A 31 -14.67 12.44 13.83
C GLU A 31 -13.29 12.42 13.16
N ILE A 32 -12.27 12.91 13.85
CA ILE A 32 -10.87 12.89 13.39
C ILE A 32 -10.42 11.46 13.04
N SER A 33 -10.73 10.49 13.90
CA SER A 33 -10.43 9.07 13.69
C SER A 33 -11.10 8.53 12.42
N SER A 34 -12.36 8.89 12.19
CA SER A 34 -13.11 8.45 11.02
C SER A 34 -12.54 9.00 9.71
N GLU A 35 -12.15 10.28 9.71
CA GLU A 35 -11.56 10.94 8.55
C GLU A 35 -10.19 10.36 8.20
N ILE A 36 -9.33 10.18 9.21
CA ILE A 36 -8.01 9.56 9.04
C ILE A 36 -8.17 8.14 8.49
N LYS A 37 -9.07 7.33 9.06
CA LYS A 37 -9.32 5.96 8.59
C LYS A 37 -9.82 5.93 7.15
N LYS A 38 -10.70 6.87 6.77
CA LYS A 38 -11.22 6.99 5.41
C LYS A 38 -10.11 7.31 4.43
N ALA A 39 -9.30 8.33 4.72
CA ALA A 39 -8.16 8.72 3.88
C ALA A 39 -7.16 7.57 3.70
N ILE A 40 -6.79 6.88 4.78
CA ILE A 40 -5.91 5.70 4.71
C ILE A 40 -6.52 4.59 3.85
N LYS A 41 -7.82 4.32 3.99
CA LYS A 41 -8.50 3.29 3.21
C LYS A 41 -8.49 3.61 1.72
N GLU A 42 -8.73 4.87 1.36
CA GLU A 42 -8.69 5.35 -0.03
C GLU A 42 -7.29 5.23 -0.62
N ASP A 43 -6.25 5.56 0.14
CA ASP A 43 -4.85 5.41 -0.29
C ASP A 43 -4.44 3.95 -0.52
N LEU A 44 -5.09 2.98 0.13
CA LEU A 44 -4.82 1.55 -0.08
C LEU A 44 -5.48 0.97 -1.33
N ILE A 45 -6.41 1.69 -1.95
CA ILE A 45 -7.14 1.25 -3.14
C ILE A 45 -6.28 1.50 -4.38
N ALA A 46 -5.86 0.43 -5.03
CA ALA A 46 -5.14 0.52 -6.30
C ALA A 46 -6.08 0.81 -7.48
N GLY A 47 -7.36 0.47 -7.38
CA GLY A 47 -8.37 0.70 -8.41
C GLY A 47 -9.48 -0.35 -8.37
N LYS A 48 -10.39 -0.29 -9.34
CA LYS A 48 -11.50 -1.25 -9.45
C LYS A 48 -11.02 -2.66 -9.78
N CYS A 49 -11.71 -3.65 -9.24
CA CYS A 49 -11.43 -5.05 -9.53
C CYS A 49 -11.83 -5.36 -10.99
N PRO A 50 -10.91 -5.90 -11.81
CA PRO A 50 -11.23 -6.34 -13.17
C PRO A 50 -11.83 -7.75 -13.21
N GLY A 51 -12.20 -8.32 -12.05
CA GLY A 51 -12.86 -9.62 -12.01
C GLY A 51 -14.26 -9.53 -12.58
N GLU A 52 -14.65 -10.51 -13.38
CA GLU A 52 -15.98 -10.60 -13.99
C GLU A 52 -17.09 -10.49 -12.92
N GLY A 53 -18.04 -9.57 -13.14
CA GLY A 53 -19.15 -9.33 -12.21
C GLY A 53 -18.77 -8.71 -10.86
N CYS A 54 -17.52 -8.30 -10.65
CA CYS A 54 -17.07 -7.74 -9.38
C CYS A 54 -17.18 -6.21 -9.35
N LYS A 55 -17.83 -5.66 -8.32
CA LYS A 55 -17.88 -4.21 -8.04
C LYS A 55 -16.90 -3.76 -6.96
N GLY A 56 -16.09 -4.68 -6.45
CA GLY A 56 -15.10 -4.44 -5.41
C GLY A 56 -13.87 -3.67 -5.91
N ASP A 57 -12.98 -3.38 -4.97
CA ASP A 57 -11.73 -2.66 -5.20
C ASP A 57 -10.53 -3.58 -4.95
N LEU A 58 -9.45 -3.39 -5.70
CA LEU A 58 -8.17 -4.02 -5.44
C LEU A 58 -7.42 -3.23 -4.37
N ILE A 59 -7.04 -3.92 -3.30
CA ILE A 59 -6.25 -3.35 -2.21
C ILE A 59 -4.95 -4.11 -2.02
N ILE A 60 -3.90 -3.43 -1.55
CA ILE A 60 -2.64 -4.07 -1.21
C ILE A 60 -2.85 -4.92 0.06
N ARG A 61 -2.51 -6.20 -0.03
CA ARG A 61 -2.57 -7.17 1.07
C ARG A 61 -1.22 -7.84 1.26
N VAL A 62 -0.99 -8.36 2.46
CA VAL A 62 0.15 -9.22 2.77
C VAL A 62 -0.38 -10.62 3.13
N ALA A 63 0.14 -11.64 2.45
CA ALA A 63 -0.25 -13.01 2.70
C ALA A 63 0.26 -13.45 4.08
N ARG A 64 -0.61 -14.05 4.90
CA ARG A 64 -0.26 -14.46 6.27
C ARG A 64 0.89 -15.48 6.31
N ALA A 65 0.83 -16.49 5.44
CA ALA A 65 1.77 -17.60 5.39
C ALA A 65 3.12 -17.21 4.77
N SER A 66 3.10 -16.62 3.56
CA SER A 66 4.33 -16.33 2.83
C SER A 66 4.92 -14.95 3.13
N LYS A 67 4.19 -14.10 3.87
CA LYS A 67 4.50 -12.67 4.08
C LYS A 67 4.66 -11.87 2.78
N LYS A 68 4.25 -12.43 1.64
CA LYS A 68 4.36 -11.79 0.34
C LYS A 68 3.22 -10.80 0.16
N ARG A 69 3.53 -9.61 -0.36
CA ARG A 69 2.53 -8.60 -0.71
C ARG A 69 1.96 -8.83 -2.11
N PHE A 70 0.67 -8.57 -2.27
CA PHE A 70 -0.11 -8.76 -3.50
C PHE A 70 -1.31 -7.80 -3.51
N LEU A 71 -1.92 -7.57 -4.67
CA LEU A 71 -3.24 -6.94 -4.75
C LEU A 71 -4.30 -8.03 -4.64
N GLY A 72 -5.28 -7.83 -3.77
CA GLY A 72 -6.44 -8.70 -3.66
C GLY A 72 -7.73 -7.90 -3.61
N CYS A 73 -8.80 -8.47 -4.15
CA CYS A 73 -10.12 -7.85 -4.07
C CYS A 73 -10.58 -7.71 -2.60
N ASN A 74 -11.20 -6.59 -2.27
CA ASN A 74 -11.81 -6.38 -0.96
C ASN A 74 -13.09 -7.21 -0.76
N ALA A 75 -13.77 -7.61 -1.83
CA ALA A 75 -14.93 -8.51 -1.83
C ALA A 75 -14.54 -10.00 -1.79
N TYR A 76 -13.51 -10.35 -1.02
CA TYR A 76 -13.15 -11.74 -0.74
C TYR A 76 -14.04 -12.24 0.41
N PRO A 77 -14.58 -13.48 0.38
CA PRO A 77 -14.24 -14.61 -0.50
C PRO A 77 -14.93 -14.69 -1.88
N GLU A 78 -15.88 -13.81 -2.17
CA GLU A 78 -16.76 -13.81 -3.34
C GLU A 78 -15.97 -13.54 -4.64
N CYS A 79 -14.96 -12.68 -4.56
CA CYS A 79 -14.00 -12.42 -5.62
C CYS A 79 -12.58 -12.79 -5.15
N ARG A 80 -11.97 -13.78 -5.81
CA ARG A 80 -10.61 -14.26 -5.53
C ARG A 80 -9.55 -13.70 -6.46
N THR A 81 -9.89 -12.69 -7.26
CA THR A 81 -8.95 -12.01 -8.16
C THR A 81 -7.78 -11.44 -7.37
N THR A 82 -6.56 -11.83 -7.77
CA THR A 82 -5.32 -11.36 -7.15
C THR A 82 -4.26 -11.07 -8.20
N PHE A 83 -3.38 -10.11 -7.89
CA PHE A 83 -2.24 -9.77 -8.73
C PHE A 83 -0.95 -9.71 -7.90
N PRO A 84 0.15 -10.30 -8.38
CA PRO A 84 1.41 -10.28 -7.64
C PRO A 84 2.02 -8.87 -7.65
N LEU A 85 2.63 -8.48 -6.53
CA LEU A 85 3.39 -7.24 -6.44
C LEU A 85 4.89 -7.52 -6.22
N PRO A 86 5.79 -6.57 -6.56
CA PRO A 86 7.18 -6.64 -6.15
C PRO A 86 7.29 -6.68 -4.64
N GLN A 87 8.23 -7.40 -4.05
CA GLN A 87 8.32 -7.60 -2.59
C GLN A 87 9.20 -6.55 -1.87
N LYS A 88 9.95 -5.74 -2.62
CA LYS A 88 10.86 -4.71 -2.11
C LYS A 88 10.48 -3.32 -2.66
N GLY A 89 10.85 -2.28 -1.94
CA GLY A 89 10.52 -0.88 -2.26
C GLY A 89 9.17 -0.46 -1.70
N LEU A 90 8.95 0.85 -1.58
CA LEU A 90 7.67 1.42 -1.19
C LEU A 90 6.69 1.30 -2.37
N LEU A 91 5.46 0.87 -2.08
CA LEU A 91 4.38 0.81 -3.05
C LEU A 91 3.41 1.95 -2.77
N LEU A 92 3.09 2.69 -3.82
CA LEU A 92 2.04 3.70 -3.82
C LEU A 92 0.99 3.31 -4.85
N THR A 93 -0.27 3.37 -4.45
CA THR A 93 -1.39 3.24 -5.37
C THR A 93 -1.43 4.47 -6.29
N THR A 94 -1.93 4.31 -7.50
CA THR A 94 -2.12 5.43 -8.43
C THR A 94 -3.52 5.36 -9.01
N LYS A 95 -4.12 6.51 -9.33
CA LYS A 95 -5.42 6.58 -9.99
C LYS A 95 -5.34 6.29 -11.49
N ASP A 96 -4.14 6.13 -12.02
CA ASP A 96 -3.90 5.94 -13.45
C ASP A 96 -4.20 4.51 -13.91
N LEU A 97 -4.83 4.42 -15.08
CA LEU A 97 -5.01 3.17 -15.80
C LEU A 97 -3.87 2.94 -16.81
N CYS A 98 -3.59 1.68 -17.08
CA CYS A 98 -2.64 1.29 -18.12
C CYS A 98 -3.23 1.56 -19.51
N LYS A 99 -2.50 2.28 -20.36
CA LYS A 99 -2.94 2.63 -21.73
C LYS A 99 -3.20 1.41 -22.63
N HIS A 100 -2.58 0.27 -22.32
CA HIS A 100 -2.64 -0.92 -23.17
C HIS A 100 -3.73 -1.92 -22.79
N CYS A 101 -4.07 -2.03 -21.51
CA CYS A 101 -5.04 -3.03 -21.04
C CYS A 101 -6.06 -2.48 -20.03
N GLN A 102 -6.03 -1.17 -19.75
CA GLN A 102 -6.97 -0.47 -18.84
C GLN A 102 -6.96 -0.95 -17.37
N TYR A 103 -6.02 -1.82 -16.99
CA TYR A 103 -5.87 -2.22 -15.60
C TYR A 103 -5.14 -1.13 -14.81
N PRO A 104 -5.39 -0.99 -13.51
CA PRO A 104 -4.69 -0.03 -12.67
C PRO A 104 -3.17 -0.16 -12.70
N LYS A 105 -2.48 0.93 -12.41
CA LYS A 105 -1.03 0.95 -12.16
C LYS A 105 -0.73 1.18 -10.68
N VAL A 106 0.44 0.71 -10.25
CA VAL A 106 1.03 1.05 -8.94
C VAL A 106 2.41 1.63 -9.14
N LYS A 107 2.80 2.61 -8.32
CA LYS A 107 4.13 3.22 -8.36
C LYS A 107 5.04 2.56 -7.34
N ILE A 108 6.27 2.27 -7.76
CA ILE A 108 7.29 1.60 -6.95
C ILE A 108 8.46 2.55 -6.75
N ILE A 109 8.85 2.74 -5.48
CA ILE A 109 9.97 3.59 -5.08
C ILE A 109 11.01 2.72 -4.37
N ASN A 110 12.21 2.68 -4.94
CA ASN A 110 13.35 1.98 -4.36
C ASN A 110 14.46 2.99 -4.06
N LYS A 111 15.19 2.79 -2.95
CA LYS A 111 16.34 3.63 -2.60
C LYS A 111 17.36 3.63 -3.75
N GLY A 112 17.77 4.82 -4.19
CA GLY A 112 18.77 5.01 -5.25
C GLY A 112 18.30 4.65 -6.67
N ARG A 113 17.00 4.46 -6.91
CA ARG A 113 16.44 4.21 -8.24
C ARG A 113 15.31 5.20 -8.52
N ARG A 114 15.15 5.62 -9.78
CA ARG A 114 14.03 6.45 -10.19
C ARG A 114 12.71 5.70 -9.96
N PRO A 115 11.69 6.33 -9.35
CA PRO A 115 10.35 5.76 -9.26
C PRO A 115 9.82 5.32 -10.62
N TRP A 116 9.08 4.23 -10.65
CA TRP A 116 8.51 3.70 -11.89
C TRP A 116 7.11 3.14 -11.65
N ASP A 117 6.28 3.18 -12.69
CA ASP A 117 4.91 2.67 -12.64
C ASP A 117 4.86 1.24 -13.17
N LEU A 118 4.09 0.40 -12.50
CA LEU A 118 3.87 -0.99 -12.83
C LEU A 118 2.38 -1.22 -13.12
N CYS A 119 2.05 -1.68 -14.33
CA CYS A 119 0.73 -2.24 -14.58
C CYS A 119 0.55 -3.54 -13.78
N ILE A 120 -0.60 -3.67 -13.11
CA ILE A 120 -0.87 -4.83 -12.25
C ILE A 120 -1.09 -6.12 -13.07
N ASN A 121 -1.48 -6.00 -14.34
CA ASN A 121 -1.80 -7.13 -15.22
C ASN A 121 -0.50 -7.85 -15.67
N PRO A 122 -0.27 -9.12 -15.24
CA PRO A 122 0.85 -9.93 -15.67
C PRO A 122 0.78 -10.39 -17.13
N ASP A 123 -0.28 -10.07 -17.85
CA ASP A 123 -0.42 -10.40 -19.27
C ASP A 123 -0.60 -9.12 -20.12
N CYS A 124 -0.26 -7.96 -19.56
CA CYS A 124 -0.31 -6.69 -20.27
C CYS A 124 0.61 -6.70 -21.52
N PRO A 125 0.09 -6.35 -22.71
CA PRO A 125 0.88 -6.38 -23.95
C PRO A 125 1.95 -5.27 -24.00
N GLY A 126 1.77 -4.17 -23.25
CA GLY A 126 2.71 -3.05 -23.20
C GLY A 126 3.79 -3.16 -22.13
N LYS A 127 4.19 -4.37 -21.74
CA LYS A 127 5.17 -4.54 -20.66
C LYS A 127 6.55 -4.07 -21.06
N ASP A 128 7.04 -3.10 -20.29
CA ASP A 128 8.37 -2.54 -20.42
C ASP A 128 9.48 -3.54 -20.02
N GLU A 129 10.71 -3.18 -20.38
CA GLU A 129 11.92 -3.93 -20.02
C GLU A 129 12.07 -4.07 -18.50
N LYS A 130 11.69 -3.04 -17.73
CA LYS A 130 11.75 -3.03 -16.26
C LYS A 130 10.87 -4.13 -15.67
N TYR A 131 9.68 -4.33 -16.22
CA TYR A 131 8.79 -5.42 -15.87
C TYR A 131 9.44 -6.78 -16.13
N ARG A 132 10.06 -6.97 -17.30
CA ARG A 132 10.70 -8.26 -17.67
C ARG A 132 11.83 -8.59 -16.70
N ASN A 133 12.67 -7.60 -16.38
CA ASN A 133 13.73 -7.74 -15.38
C ASN A 133 13.19 -8.04 -13.97
N TYR A 134 12.04 -7.47 -13.61
CA TYR A 134 11.32 -7.82 -12.38
C TYR A 134 10.80 -9.27 -12.40
N LYS A 135 10.15 -9.72 -13.48
CA LYS A 135 9.62 -11.09 -13.63
C LYS A 135 10.72 -12.14 -13.56
N ASN A 136 11.85 -11.90 -14.21
CA ASN A 136 13.00 -12.80 -14.23
C ASN A 136 13.59 -13.01 -12.82
N LYS A 137 13.71 -11.94 -12.01
CA LYS A 137 14.12 -12.04 -10.60
C LYS A 137 13.13 -12.80 -9.71
N LYS A 138 11.85 -12.82 -10.07
CA LYS A 138 10.83 -13.60 -9.35
C LYS A 138 10.96 -15.09 -9.65
N GLN A 139 11.22 -15.46 -10.91
CA GLN A 139 11.40 -16.85 -11.33
C GLN A 139 12.63 -17.50 -10.67
N SER A 140 13.74 -16.77 -10.53
CA SER A 140 14.94 -17.28 -9.83
C SER A 140 14.74 -17.49 -8.31
N SER A 141 13.76 -16.83 -7.69
CA SER A 141 13.42 -17.01 -6.26
C SER A 141 12.32 -18.04 -5.97
N GLY A 142 11.77 -18.67 -7.02
CA GLY A 142 10.69 -19.65 -6.93
C GLY A 142 11.11 -21.10 -7.21
N ALA A 143 12.35 -21.34 -7.65
CA ALA A 143 12.86 -22.66 -7.99
C ALA A 143 13.16 -23.54 -6.76
N ASP A 144 13.45 -22.93 -5.60
CA ASP A 144 13.87 -23.68 -4.40
C ASP A 144 12.74 -24.40 -3.64
N ASN A 145 11.47 -24.22 -4.03
CA ASN A 145 10.32 -24.80 -3.30
C ASN A 145 9.49 -25.81 -4.10
N LYS A 146 9.94 -26.23 -5.30
CA LYS A 146 9.23 -27.25 -6.10
C LYS A 146 9.78 -28.67 -5.95
N SER A 147 10.92 -28.85 -5.26
CA SER A 147 11.59 -30.14 -5.09
C SER A 147 11.25 -30.90 -3.80
N LYS A 148 10.40 -30.36 -2.90
CA LYS A 148 10.06 -31.03 -1.62
C LYS A 148 8.63 -31.58 -1.51
N LEU A 149 7.90 -31.69 -2.62
CA LEU A 149 6.52 -32.21 -2.63
C LEU A 149 6.33 -33.46 -3.51
N GLN A 150 7.40 -34.17 -3.86
CA GLN A 150 7.36 -35.43 -4.62
C GLN A 150 7.99 -36.63 -3.89
N SER A 151 8.26 -36.52 -2.59
CA SER A 151 8.92 -37.59 -1.82
C SER A 151 8.20 -37.96 -0.53
N THR A 152 6.88 -37.86 -0.50
CA THR A 152 6.03 -38.51 0.52
C THR A 152 4.81 -39.09 -0.18
N SER A 153 4.99 -40.27 -0.76
CA SER A 153 3.93 -41.22 -1.09
C SER A 153 4.44 -42.59 -0.66
#